data_AF-A0AA40NNG3-F1
#
_entry.id   AF-A0AA40NNG3-F1
#
_cell.length_a   1.000
_cell.length_b   1.000
_cell.length_c   1.000
_cell.angle_alpha   90.00
_cell.angle_beta   90.00
_cell.angle_gamma   90.00
#
_symmetry.space_group_name_H-M   'P 1'
#
loop_
_entity.id
_entity.type
_entity.pdbx_description
1 polymer ?
#
loop_
_entity_poly.entity_id
_entity_poly.type
_entity_poly.pdbx_seq_one_letter_code
_entity_poly.pdbx_strand_id
1 'polypeptide(L)'
;MFNKLFGKKVAAAKVELKKVENRDLMEAIVGGCLLVSAADGEIEKEETSKLDQLIRSNPRLAHFGNEITSTINRYTEQLEAGFRVGRMNILREIDDIKNDPKEAEEVFVNMLTIAEADGQIEPEEQKVLEEVGRRLGLRVEDYL
;
A
#
# COMPACT_ATOMS: atom_id res chain seq x y z
N MET A 1 -31.59 18.94 -23.19
CA MET A 1 -30.83 19.21 -21.95
C MET A 1 -30.55 17.96 -21.10
N PHE A 2 -31.44 16.96 -21.05
CA PHE A 2 -31.27 15.73 -20.24
C PHE A 2 -30.00 14.91 -20.55
N ASN A 3 -29.66 14.65 -21.82
CA ASN A 3 -28.42 13.92 -22.18
C ASN A 3 -27.13 14.62 -21.72
N LYS A 4 -27.09 15.96 -21.75
CA LYS A 4 -25.91 16.73 -21.32
C LYS A 4 -25.75 16.72 -19.80
N LEU A 5 -26.87 16.68 -19.07
CA LEU A 5 -26.86 16.56 -17.60
C LEU A 5 -26.47 15.14 -17.15
N PHE A 6 -26.97 14.11 -17.85
CA PHE A 6 -26.63 12.71 -17.59
C PHE A 6 -25.15 12.41 -17.85
N GLY A 7 -24.59 12.86 -18.99
CA GLY A 7 -23.17 12.69 -19.30
C GLY A 7 -22.23 13.37 -18.28
N LYS A 8 -22.58 14.56 -17.79
CA LYS A 8 -21.83 15.23 -16.72
C LYS A 8 -21.83 14.45 -15.40
N LYS A 9 -22.97 13.86 -15.01
CA LYS A 9 -23.08 13.03 -13.80
C LYS A 9 -22.23 11.76 -13.90
N VAL A 10 -22.23 11.09 -15.05
CA VAL A 10 -21.40 9.89 -15.29
C VAL A 10 -19.91 10.23 -15.23
N ALA A 11 -19.48 11.35 -15.82
CA ALA A 11 -18.08 11.79 -15.76
C ALA A 11 -17.63 12.09 -14.33
N ALA A 12 -18.46 12.79 -13.55
CA ALA A 12 -18.18 13.07 -12.14
C ALA A 12 -18.07 11.78 -11.32
N ALA A 13 -18.97 10.82 -11.52
CA ALA A 13 -18.91 9.52 -10.84
C ALA A 13 -17.61 8.77 -11.15
N LYS A 14 -17.15 8.77 -12.41
CA LYS A 14 -15.87 8.15 -12.79
C LYS A 14 -14.66 8.80 -12.11
N VAL A 15 -14.68 10.13 -11.95
CA VAL A 15 -13.60 10.86 -11.27
C VAL A 15 -13.56 10.51 -9.80
N GLU A 16 -14.71 10.45 -9.12
CA GLU A 16 -14.76 10.07 -7.71
C GLU A 16 -14.37 8.61 -7.50
N LEU A 17 -14.82 7.69 -8.36
CA LEU A 17 -14.39 6.28 -8.30
C LEU A 17 -12.87 6.15 -8.42
N LYS A 18 -12.26 6.85 -9.39
CA LYS A 18 -10.80 6.81 -9.57
C LYS A 18 -10.04 7.38 -8.36
N LYS A 19 -10.60 8.37 -7.66
CA LYS A 19 -9.99 8.88 -6.41
C LYS A 19 -10.07 7.86 -5.29
N VAL A 20 -11.17 7.11 -5.20
CA VAL A 20 -11.33 6.04 -4.22
C VAL A 20 -10.35 4.90 -4.53
N GLU A 21 -10.32 4.41 -5.77
CA GLU A 21 -9.34 3.38 -6.21
C GLU A 21 -7.89 3.81 -5.91
N ASN A 22 -7.54 5.07 -6.22
CA ASN A 22 -6.21 5.59 -5.90
C ASN A 22 -5.95 5.68 -4.38
N ARG A 23 -6.98 5.89 -3.56
CA ARG A 23 -6.84 5.92 -2.11
C ARG A 23 -6.65 4.51 -1.56
N ASP A 24 -7.43 3.53 -2.02
CA ASP A 24 -7.30 2.12 -1.62
C ASP A 24 -5.89 1.61 -1.98
N LEU A 25 -5.38 1.97 -3.17
CA LEU A 25 -4.01 1.67 -3.57
C LEU A 25 -2.97 2.34 -2.65
N MET A 26 -3.15 3.61 -2.28
CA MET A 26 -2.23 4.32 -1.38
C MET A 26 -2.21 3.67 0.00
N GLU A 27 -3.38 3.36 0.56
CA GLU A 27 -3.53 2.69 1.85
C GLU A 27 -2.88 1.29 1.83
N ALA A 28 -3.09 0.51 0.76
CA ALA A 28 -2.48 -0.80 0.60
C ALA A 28 -0.95 -0.75 0.45
N ILE A 29 -0.41 0.20 -0.32
CA ILE A 29 1.05 0.39 -0.44
C ILE A 29 1.65 0.80 0.91
N VAL A 30 1.09 1.83 1.56
CA VAL A 30 1.64 2.30 2.84
C VAL A 30 1.56 1.20 3.89
N GLY A 31 0.39 0.60 4.05
CA GLY A 31 0.15 -0.46 5.03
C GLY A 31 1.04 -1.66 4.77
N GLY A 32 1.10 -2.15 3.53
CA GLY A 32 1.94 -3.29 3.16
C GLY A 32 3.41 -3.07 3.45
N CYS A 33 3.94 -1.91 3.05
CA CYS A 33 5.33 -1.55 3.32
C CYS A 33 5.64 -1.46 4.82
N LEU A 34 4.77 -0.82 5.61
CA LEU A 34 4.96 -0.75 7.06
C LEU A 34 4.78 -2.11 7.75
N LEU A 35 3.97 -2.99 7.19
CA LEU A 35 3.79 -4.34 7.73
C LEU A 35 5.04 -5.21 7.51
N VAL A 36 5.74 -5.05 6.39
CA VAL A 36 7.01 -5.75 6.17
C VAL A 36 8.13 -5.14 7.01
N SER A 37 8.21 -3.80 7.09
CA SER A 37 9.14 -3.10 7.98
C SER A 37 8.99 -3.54 9.44
N ALA A 38 7.77 -3.61 9.94
CA ALA A 38 7.50 -4.01 11.33
C ALA A 38 7.65 -5.51 11.60
N ALA A 39 8.18 -6.31 10.67
CA ALA A 39 8.19 -7.77 10.78
C ALA A 39 9.10 -8.27 11.92
N ASP A 40 10.21 -7.58 12.17
CA ASP A 40 11.15 -7.88 13.25
C ASP A 40 10.75 -7.21 14.59
N GLY A 41 9.83 -6.25 14.54
CA GLY A 41 9.28 -5.54 15.69
C GLY A 41 9.71 -4.07 15.81
N GLU A 42 10.56 -3.57 14.92
CA GLU A 42 10.94 -2.16 14.84
C GLU A 42 10.55 -1.60 13.47
N ILE A 43 10.27 -0.29 13.38
CA ILE A 43 10.09 0.39 12.10
C ILE A 43 11.13 1.49 12.06
N GLU A 44 12.08 1.40 11.14
CA GLU A 44 13.15 2.36 11.06
C GLU A 44 12.70 3.66 10.38
N LYS A 45 13.34 4.76 10.76
CA LYS A 45 13.04 6.08 10.18
C LYS A 45 13.40 6.11 8.69
N GLU A 46 14.45 5.41 8.32
CA GLU A 46 14.95 5.26 6.96
C GLU A 46 13.90 4.59 6.06
N GLU A 47 13.20 3.57 6.55
CA GLU A 47 12.13 2.88 5.84
C GLU A 47 10.93 3.78 5.61
N THR A 48 10.44 4.46 6.66
CA THR A 48 9.32 5.40 6.55
C THR A 48 9.64 6.58 5.63
N SER A 49 10.89 7.07 5.65
CA SER A 49 11.35 8.11 4.74
C SER A 49 11.43 7.62 3.29
N LYS A 50 11.89 6.38 3.05
CA LYS A 50 11.95 5.78 1.71
C LYS A 50 10.54 5.55 1.16
N LEU A 51 9.62 5.10 2.00
CA LEU A 51 8.21 4.90 1.66
C LEU A 51 7.52 6.21 1.24
N ASP A 52 7.68 7.29 2.02
CA ASP A 52 7.12 8.61 1.65
C ASP A 52 7.66 9.08 0.29
N GLN A 53 8.96 8.91 0.04
CA GLN A 53 9.56 9.26 -1.25
C GLN A 53 9.03 8.41 -2.42
N LEU A 54 8.90 7.10 -2.22
CA LEU A 54 8.37 6.18 -3.24
C LEU A 54 6.95 6.58 -3.64
N ILE A 55 6.06 6.82 -2.67
CA ILE A 55 4.67 7.18 -2.95
C ILE A 55 4.57 8.55 -3.62
N ARG A 56 5.40 9.53 -3.21
CA ARG A 56 5.43 10.85 -3.85
C ARG A 56 5.95 10.81 -5.29
N SER A 57 6.80 9.83 -5.62
CA SER A 57 7.26 9.64 -7.00
C SER A 57 6.18 9.03 -7.91
N ASN A 58 5.13 8.43 -7.33
CA ASN A 58 4.03 7.84 -8.07
C ASN A 58 3.05 8.91 -8.58
N PRO A 59 2.91 9.13 -9.89
CA PRO A 59 2.02 10.16 -10.45
C PRO A 59 0.54 9.96 -10.09
N ARG A 60 0.12 8.72 -9.80
CA ARG A 60 -1.26 8.42 -9.38
C ARG A 60 -1.52 8.86 -7.95
N LEU A 61 -0.50 8.89 -7.09
CA LEU A 61 -0.65 9.05 -5.64
C LEU A 61 -0.11 10.38 -5.11
N ALA A 62 0.81 11.01 -5.84
CA ALA A 62 1.44 12.28 -5.43
C ALA A 62 0.44 13.39 -5.05
N HIS A 63 -0.75 13.37 -5.67
CA HIS A 63 -1.83 14.33 -5.39
C HIS A 63 -2.39 14.27 -3.96
N PHE A 64 -2.17 13.17 -3.22
CA PHE A 64 -2.58 13.03 -1.81
C PHE A 64 -1.74 13.88 -0.84
N GLY A 65 -0.55 14.33 -1.24
CA GLY A 65 0.20 15.36 -0.51
C GLY A 65 0.50 14.99 0.95
N ASN A 66 -0.19 15.64 1.90
CA ASN A 66 -0.03 15.42 3.34
C ASN A 66 -0.76 14.18 3.87
N GLU A 67 -1.73 13.66 3.10
CA GLU A 67 -2.45 12.44 3.48
C GLU A 67 -1.48 11.25 3.49
N ILE A 68 -0.49 11.21 2.60
CA ILE A 68 0.56 10.16 2.57
C ILE A 68 1.26 10.04 3.93
N THR A 69 1.80 11.16 4.44
CA THR A 69 2.50 11.18 5.72
C THR A 69 1.56 10.88 6.88
N SER A 70 0.30 11.31 6.79
CA SER A 70 -0.72 11.03 7.81
C SER A 70 -1.06 9.54 7.86
N THR A 71 -1.15 8.87 6.71
CA THR A 71 -1.38 7.42 6.61
C THR A 71 -0.19 6.63 7.12
N ILE A 72 1.05 7.06 6.80
CA ILE A 72 2.27 6.45 7.35
C ILE A 72 2.21 6.48 8.88
N ASN A 73 2.07 7.67 9.47
CA ASN A 73 2.03 7.82 10.93
C ASN A 73 0.90 6.98 11.56
N ARG A 74 -0.30 6.99 10.94
CA ARG A 74 -1.45 6.24 11.44
C ARG A 74 -1.21 4.73 11.48
N TYR A 75 -0.56 4.16 10.47
CA TYR A 75 -0.25 2.72 10.46
C TYR A 75 0.91 2.37 11.38
N THR A 76 1.96 3.20 11.44
CA THR A 76 3.04 3.07 12.42
C THR A 76 2.49 3.02 13.83
N GLU A 77 1.67 4.00 14.23
CA GLU A 77 1.03 4.04 15.56
C GLU A 77 0.17 2.80 15.85
N GLN A 78 -0.57 2.29 14.84
CA GLN A 78 -1.38 1.09 15.01
C GLN A 78 -0.54 -0.18 15.20
N LEU A 79 0.57 -0.31 14.46
CA LEU A 79 1.48 -1.44 14.57
C LEU A 79 2.21 -1.42 15.92
N GLU A 80 2.69 -0.24 16.36
CA GLU A 80 3.35 -0.04 17.66
C GLU A 80 2.39 -0.26 18.84
N ALA A 81 1.17 0.28 18.78
CA ALA A 81 0.19 0.12 19.85
C ALA A 81 -0.31 -1.34 19.98
N GLY A 82 -0.31 -2.09 18.88
CA GLY A 82 -0.75 -3.48 18.89
C GLY A 82 -0.62 -4.13 17.52
N PHE A 83 0.53 -4.75 17.26
CA PHE A 83 0.88 -5.37 15.99
C PHE A 83 -0.24 -6.23 15.38
N ARG A 84 -0.91 -7.07 16.17
CA ARG A 84 -2.01 -7.93 15.68
C ARG A 84 -3.19 -7.13 15.12
N VAL A 85 -3.52 -5.99 15.74
CA VAL A 85 -4.63 -5.13 15.32
C VAL A 85 -4.21 -4.33 14.09
N GLY A 86 -3.03 -3.70 14.11
CA GLY A 86 -2.49 -2.98 12.96
C GLY A 86 -2.39 -3.87 11.71
N ARG A 87 -1.79 -5.05 11.87
CA ARG A 87 -1.70 -6.07 10.82
C ARG A 87 -3.07 -6.49 10.29
N MET A 88 -4.05 -6.73 11.15
CA MET A 88 -5.40 -7.09 10.70
C MET A 88 -6.02 -5.98 9.85
N ASN A 89 -5.86 -4.71 10.23
CA ASN A 89 -6.39 -3.57 9.48
C ASN A 89 -5.69 -3.43 8.12
N ILE A 90 -4.36 -3.49 8.09
CA ILE A 90 -3.57 -3.41 6.85
C ILE A 90 -3.96 -4.52 5.87
N LEU A 91 -4.09 -5.75 6.35
CA LEU A 91 -4.45 -6.89 5.48
C LEU A 91 -5.85 -6.74 4.86
N ARG A 92 -6.75 -5.96 5.47
CA ARG A 92 -8.06 -5.67 4.86
C ARG A 92 -7.94 -4.72 3.68
N GLU A 93 -7.14 -3.66 3.81
CA GLU A 93 -6.88 -2.75 2.68
C GLU A 93 -6.20 -3.48 1.51
N ILE A 94 -5.26 -4.38 1.82
CA ILE A 94 -4.64 -5.26 0.81
C ILE A 94 -5.68 -6.17 0.15
N ASP A 95 -6.64 -6.70 0.92
CA ASP A 95 -7.69 -7.56 0.38
C ASP A 95 -8.68 -6.80 -0.54
N ASP A 96 -8.77 -5.46 -0.42
CA ASP A 96 -9.65 -4.63 -1.26
C ASP A 96 -9.09 -4.47 -2.68
N ILE A 97 -7.76 -4.45 -2.85
CA ILE A 97 -7.12 -4.29 -4.17
C ILE A 97 -6.83 -5.62 -4.90
N LYS A 98 -6.98 -6.78 -4.23
CA LYS A 98 -6.58 -8.10 -4.77
C LYS A 98 -7.24 -8.51 -6.10
N ASN A 99 -8.36 -7.89 -6.46
CA ASN A 99 -9.07 -8.20 -7.70
C ASN A 99 -8.61 -7.34 -8.89
N ASP A 100 -7.73 -6.36 -8.67
CA ASP A 100 -7.01 -5.66 -9.73
C ASP A 100 -5.56 -6.17 -9.77
N PRO A 101 -5.19 -7.02 -10.76
CA PRO A 101 -3.86 -7.59 -10.84
C PRO A 101 -2.73 -6.56 -10.94
N LYS A 102 -3.00 -5.39 -11.54
CA LYS A 102 -1.98 -4.34 -11.69
C LYS A 102 -1.72 -3.66 -10.36
N GLU A 103 -2.77 -3.38 -9.60
CA GLU A 103 -2.64 -2.78 -8.27
C GLU A 103 -2.05 -3.78 -7.28
N ALA A 104 -2.45 -5.05 -7.37
CA ALA A 104 -1.84 -6.14 -6.59
C ALA A 104 -0.32 -6.23 -6.83
N GLU A 105 0.10 -6.24 -8.09
CA GLU A 105 1.52 -6.22 -8.45
C GLU A 105 2.22 -4.93 -7.97
N GLU A 106 1.58 -3.77 -8.13
CA GLU A 106 2.13 -2.48 -7.69
C GLU A 106 2.36 -2.44 -6.17
N VAL A 107 1.40 -2.91 -5.36
CA VAL A 107 1.54 -3.04 -3.91
C VAL A 107 2.73 -3.96 -3.58
N PHE A 108 2.77 -5.13 -4.20
CA PHE A 108 3.77 -6.14 -3.88
C PHE A 108 5.20 -5.71 -4.22
N VAL A 109 5.40 -5.07 -5.37
CA VAL A 109 6.70 -4.54 -5.79
C VAL A 109 7.19 -3.42 -4.87
N ASN A 110 6.28 -2.56 -4.37
CA ASN A 110 6.67 -1.55 -3.38
C ASN A 110 7.10 -2.19 -2.06
N MET A 111 6.44 -3.26 -1.60
CA MET A 111 6.85 -4.00 -0.42
C MET A 111 8.24 -4.62 -0.57
N LEU A 112 8.52 -5.27 -1.70
CA LEU A 112 9.85 -5.81 -2.02
C LEU A 112 10.91 -4.71 -2.02
N THR A 113 10.60 -3.54 -2.61
CA THR A 113 11.53 -2.41 -2.68
C THR A 113 11.91 -1.87 -1.29
N ILE A 114 11.00 -1.94 -0.32
CA ILE A 114 11.26 -1.55 1.07
C ILE A 114 12.09 -2.63 1.77
N ALA A 115 11.70 -3.90 1.68
CA ALA A 115 12.44 -5.01 2.29
C ALA A 115 13.88 -5.15 1.75
N GLU A 116 14.13 -4.81 0.47
CA GLU A 116 15.46 -4.85 -0.12
C GLU A 116 16.32 -3.60 0.18
N ALA A 117 15.82 -2.65 0.98
CA ALA A 117 16.46 -1.34 1.12
C ALA A 117 17.88 -1.38 1.68
N ASP A 118 18.16 -2.32 2.57
CA ASP A 118 19.45 -2.53 3.21
C ASP A 118 20.31 -3.61 2.50
N GLY A 119 19.76 -4.21 1.44
CA GLY A 119 20.41 -5.20 0.57
C GLY A 119 20.10 -6.66 0.92
N GLN A 120 19.29 -6.96 1.94
CA GLN A 120 18.93 -8.34 2.30
C GLN A 120 17.51 -8.41 2.84
N ILE A 121 16.70 -9.34 2.31
CA ILE A 121 15.39 -9.63 2.90
C ILE A 121 15.58 -10.60 4.07
N GLU A 122 15.19 -10.18 5.27
CA GLU A 122 15.29 -11.00 6.48
C GLU A 122 14.21 -12.10 6.52
N PRO A 123 14.41 -13.19 7.29
CA PRO A 123 13.44 -14.28 7.39
C PRO A 123 12.06 -13.84 7.91
N GLU A 124 12.02 -12.80 8.75
CA GLU A 124 10.81 -12.19 9.31
C GLU A 124 10.01 -11.46 8.21
N GLU A 125 10.70 -10.63 7.42
CA GLU A 125 10.14 -9.91 6.28
C GLU A 125 9.64 -10.87 5.18
N GLN A 126 10.43 -11.90 4.88
CA GLN A 126 10.09 -12.93 3.92
C GLN A 126 8.75 -13.59 4.25
N LYS A 127 8.45 -13.88 5.53
CA LYS A 127 7.16 -14.46 5.94
C LYS A 127 6.00 -13.51 5.65
N VAL A 128 6.19 -12.20 5.84
CA VAL A 128 5.18 -11.18 5.54
C VAL A 128 4.95 -11.09 4.03
N LEU A 129 6.02 -11.03 3.24
CA LEU A 129 5.97 -11.00 1.79
C LEU A 129 5.26 -12.25 1.24
N GLU A 130 5.58 -13.45 1.72
CA GLU A 130 4.91 -14.69 1.30
C GLU A 130 3.42 -14.72 1.66
N GLU A 131 3.03 -14.16 2.80
CA GLU A 131 1.62 -14.04 3.15
C GLU A 131 0.88 -13.08 2.25
N VAL A 132 1.40 -11.87 2.07
CA VAL A 132 0.75 -10.84 1.25
C VAL A 132 0.74 -11.27 -0.22
N GLY A 133 1.83 -11.84 -0.72
CA GLY A 133 1.88 -12.44 -2.06
C GLY A 133 0.76 -13.45 -2.27
N ARG A 134 0.58 -14.41 -1.35
CA ARG A 134 -0.53 -15.38 -1.44
C ARG A 134 -1.92 -14.75 -1.45
N ARG A 135 -2.14 -13.68 -0.67
CA ARG A 135 -3.42 -12.94 -0.66
C ARG A 135 -3.69 -12.24 -1.98
N LEU A 136 -2.64 -11.72 -2.61
CA LEU A 136 -2.67 -11.02 -3.88
C LEU A 136 -2.59 -11.94 -5.11
N GLY A 137 -2.38 -13.24 -4.90
CA GLY A 137 -2.20 -14.21 -5.98
C GLY A 137 -0.83 -14.14 -6.67
N LEU A 138 0.18 -13.64 -5.96
CA LEU A 138 1.56 -13.46 -6.40
C LEU A 138 2.51 -14.37 -5.61
N ARG A 139 3.71 -14.62 -6.15
CA ARG A 139 4.76 -15.40 -5.49
C ARG A 139 6.02 -14.58 -5.42
N VAL A 140 6.68 -14.56 -4.26
CA VAL A 140 7.95 -13.85 -4.05
C VAL A 140 9.01 -14.29 -5.07
N GLU A 141 9.08 -15.60 -5.33
CA GLU A 141 10.01 -16.24 -6.27
C GLU A 141 9.93 -15.72 -7.71
N ASP A 142 8.82 -15.10 -8.11
CA ASP A 142 8.67 -14.55 -9.46
C ASP A 142 9.37 -13.17 -9.60
N TYR A 143 9.84 -12.60 -8.49
CA TYR A 143 10.41 -11.25 -8.41
C TYR A 143 11.87 -11.20 -7.90
N LEU A 144 12.41 -12.30 -7.35
CA LEU A 144 13.79 -12.45 -6.87
C LEU A 144 14.64 -13.30 -7.85
#